data_AF-A0AAU1UPM1-F1
#
_entry.id   AF-A0AAU1UPM1-F1
#
_cell.length_a   1.000
_cell.length_b   1.000
_cell.length_c   1.000
_cell.angle_alpha   90.00
_cell.angle_beta   90.00
_cell.angle_gamma   90.00
#
_symmetry.space_group_name_H-M   'P 1'
#
loop_
_entity.id
_entity.type
_entity.pdbx_description
1 polymer ?
#
loop_
_entity_poly.entity_id
_entity_poly.type
_entity_poly.pdbx_seq_one_letter_code
_entity_poly.pdbx_strand_id
1 'polypeptide(L)' 'MLREVTAVRYLTPLRTGGSVPGVVEADDLGTYVVKSSTWPR' A
#
# COMPACT_ATOMS: atom_id res chain seq x y z
N MET A 1 -15.90 -6.46 -11.31
CA MET A 1 -15.58 -5.03 -11.29
C MET A 1 -14.61 -4.80 -10.13
N LEU A 2 -13.45 -4.19 -10.37
CA LEU A 2 -12.50 -3.84 -9.31
C LEU A 2 -12.87 -2.48 -8.72
N ARG A 3 -12.66 -2.32 -7.41
CA ARG A 3 -12.90 -1.06 -6.71
C ARG A 3 -11.66 -0.18 -6.83
N GLU A 4 -11.86 1.08 -7.22
CA GLU A 4 -10.82 2.11 -7.20
C GLU A 4 -11.01 2.98 -5.94
N VAL A 5 -9.89 3.30 -5.27
CA VAL A 5 -9.84 4.13 -4.06
C VAL A 5 -8.58 4.99 -4.09
N THR A 6 -8.62 6.17 -3.49
CA THR A 6 -7.47 7.09 -3.46
C THR A 6 -6.68 6.92 -2.18
N ALA A 7 -5.37 6.68 -2.26
CA ALA A 7 -4.50 6.67 -1.08
C ALA A 7 -4.32 8.09 -0.52
N VAL A 8 -4.56 8.26 0.78
CA VAL A 8 -4.54 9.56 1.47
C VAL A 8 -3.24 9.78 2.26
N ARG A 9 -2.74 8.74 2.96
CA ARG A 9 -1.46 8.81 3.67
C ARG A 9 -0.76 7.46 3.77
N TYR A 10 0.56 7.50 3.83
CA TYR A 10 1.37 6.35 4.21
C TYR A 10 1.35 6.14 5.73
N LEU A 11 1.20 4.90 6.14
CA LEU A 11 1.36 4.46 7.52
C LEU A 11 2.76 3.91 7.75
N THR A 12 3.15 3.82 9.02
CA THR A 12 4.37 3.14 9.44
C THR A 12 4.37 1.71 8.88
N PRO A 13 5.37 1.33 8.07
CA PRO A 13 5.38 0.01 7.45
C PRO A 13 5.48 -1.11 8.48
N LEU A 14 4.84 -2.24 8.20
CA LEU A 14 5.03 -3.46 8.98
C LEU A 14 6.46 -3.98 8.77
N ARG A 15 7.19 -4.17 9.88
CA ARG A 15 8.60 -4.56 9.91
C ARG A 15 8.76 -6.05 10.25
N THR A 16 8.10 -6.93 9.50
CA THR A 16 8.25 -8.38 9.65
C THR A 16 8.56 -9.01 8.30
N GLY A 17 9.85 -9.33 8.06
CA GLY A 17 10.34 -9.93 6.83
C GLY A 17 11.09 -8.96 5.91
N GLY A 18 11.94 -9.50 5.01
CA GLY A 18 12.85 -8.72 4.16
C GLY A 18 12.19 -7.86 3.08
N SER A 19 10.86 -7.91 2.93
CA SER A 19 10.08 -6.99 2.10
C SER A 19 9.29 -6.05 2.99
N VAL A 20 9.48 -4.74 2.82
CA VAL A 20 8.72 -3.71 3.52
C VAL A 20 7.61 -3.23 2.57
N PRO A 21 6.38 -3.74 2.66
CA PRO A 21 5.30 -3.20 1.85
C PRO A 21 4.92 -1.80 2.34
N GLY A 22 4.55 -0.92 1.42
CA GLY A 22 3.93 0.35 1.80
C GLY A 22 2.52 0.07 2.32
N VAL A 23 2.17 0.58 3.51
CA VAL A 23 0.80 0.54 4.03
C VAL A 23 0.19 1.93 3.85
N VAL A 24 -1.04 2.02 3.35
CA VAL A 24 -1.73 3.29 3.10
C VAL A 24 -3.14 3.28 3.68
N GLU A 25 -3.59 4.42 4.18
CA GLU A 25 -5.02 4.68 4.35
C GLU A 25 -5.60 5.24 3.06
N ALA A 26 -6.86 4.90 2.77
CA ALA A 26 -7.59 5.41 1.62
C ALA A 26 -8.80 6.27 2.01
N ASP A 27 -9.36 6.97 1.02
CA ASP A 27 -10.52 7.86 1.13
C ASP A 27 -11.81 7.16 1.57
N ASP A 28 -11.84 5.84 1.45
CA ASP A 28 -12.95 4.97 1.84
C ASP A 28 -12.88 4.46 3.29
N LEU A 29 -11.98 5.03 4.10
CA LEU A 29 -11.70 4.61 5.47
C LEU A 29 -11.04 3.22 5.58
N GLY A 30 -10.58 2.64 4.47
CA GLY A 30 -9.85 1.38 4.42
C GLY A 30 -8.35 1.54 4.63
N THR A 31 -7.70 0.44 5.04
CA THR A 31 -6.24 0.32 5.09
C THR A 31 -5.77 -0.73 4.09
N TYR A 32 -4.79 -0.39 3.26
CA TYR A 32 -4.33 -1.20 2.13
C TYR A 32 -2.82 -1.43 2.15
N VAL A 33 -2.42 -2.58 1.62
CA VAL A 33 -1.01 -2.96 1.43
C VAL A 33 -0.67 -2.77 -0.05
N VAL A 34 0.31 -1.92 -0.33
CA VAL A 34 0.77 -1.61 -1.68
C VAL A 34 2.09 -2.31 -1.95
N LYS A 35 2.13 -3.04 -3.07
CA LYS A 35 3.35 -3.63 -3.60
C LYS A 35 4.00 -2.65 -4.57
N SER A 36 5.17 -2.12 -4.24
CA SER A 36 6.00 -1.37 -5.18
C SER A 36 6.67 -2.36 -6.13
N SER A 37 6.23 -2.40 -7.39
CA SER A 37 6.98 -3.09 -8.44
C SER A 37 7.85 -2.08 -9.17
N THR A 38 9.15 -2.08 -8.90
CA THR A 38 10.12 -1.51 -9.84
C THR A 38 10.21 -2.51 -10.99
N TRP A 39 9.79 -2.11 -12.18
CA TRP A 39 9.86 -2.96 -13.36
C TRP A 39 11.31 -3.41 -13.58
N PRO A 40 11.60 -4.70 -13.85
CA PRO A 40 12.89 -5.05 -14.41
C PRO A 40 12.87 -4.50 -15.84
N ARG A 41 13.81 -3.60 -16.15
CA ARG A 41 14.21 -3.49 -17.55
C ARG A 41 14.92 -4.77 -17.96
#